data_AF-A0A356QR11-F1
#
_entry.id   AF-A0A356QR11-F1
#
_cell.length_a   1.000
_cell.length_b   1.000
_cell.length_c   1.000
_cell.angle_alpha   90.00
_cell.angle_beta   90.00
_cell.angle_gamma   90.00
#
_symmetry.space_group_name_H-M   'P 1'
#
loop_
_entity.id
_entity.type
_entity.pdbx_description
1 polymer ?
#
loop_
_entity_poly.entity_id
_entity_poly.type
_entity_poly.pdbx_seq_one_letter_code
_entity_poly.pdbx_strand_id
1 'polypeptide(L)'
;SVTDVAGCAALAQKAGALLVADNTLATPVLCRPLELGADIVMHSATKYIGGHSDLLGGLLVARDQEVGEQLHWMQNATGAVMGPLESFLCCRGVKTLELRVHAQSATAIRLAAWLHQQPTVKRV
;
A
#
# COMPACT_ATOMS: atom_id res chain seq x y z
N SER A 1 -4.71 2.22 15.83
CA SER A 1 -4.97 0.77 15.86
C SER A 1 -4.44 0.15 14.58
N VAL A 2 -4.20 -1.16 14.57
CA VAL A 2 -3.83 -1.92 13.37
C VAL A 2 -4.97 -2.90 13.10
N THR A 3 -5.42 -2.99 11.86
CA THR A 3 -6.55 -3.84 11.46
C THR A 3 -6.09 -5.27 11.20
N ASP A 4 -6.81 -6.26 11.73
CA ASP A 4 -6.63 -7.68 11.39
C ASP A 4 -7.22 -7.96 9.99
N VAL A 5 -6.35 -7.96 8.99
CA VAL A 5 -6.75 -8.18 7.60
C VAL A 5 -7.36 -9.57 7.40
N ALA A 6 -6.82 -10.61 8.05
CA ALA A 6 -7.31 -11.98 7.89
C ALA A 6 -8.69 -12.14 8.54
N GLY A 7 -8.89 -11.55 9.72
CA GLY A 7 -10.20 -11.47 10.36
C GLY A 7 -11.23 -10.73 9.50
N CYS A 8 -10.85 -9.59 8.91
CA CYS A 8 -11.70 -8.86 7.98
C CYS A 8 -12.02 -9.67 6.72
N ALA A 9 -11.06 -10.42 6.17
CA ALA A 9 -11.25 -11.26 4.99
C ALA A 9 -12.30 -12.35 5.26
N ALA A 10 -12.21 -13.02 6.41
CA ALA A 10 -13.18 -14.03 6.80
C ALA A 10 -14.61 -13.46 6.96
N LEU A 11 -14.74 -12.21 7.42
CA LEU A 11 -16.04 -11.53 7.51
C LEU A 11 -16.58 -11.13 6.14
N ALA A 12 -15.72 -10.56 5.28
CA ALA A 12 -16.10 -10.16 3.92
C ALA A 12 -16.56 -11.37 3.09
N GLN A 13 -15.83 -12.49 3.17
CA GLN A 13 -16.19 -13.73 2.51
C GLN A 13 -17.57 -14.25 2.96
N LYS A 14 -17.85 -14.27 4.27
CA LYS A 14 -19.16 -14.69 4.79
C LYS A 14 -20.31 -13.80 4.31
N ALA A 15 -20.02 -12.53 4.05
CA ALA A 15 -20.98 -11.56 3.55
C ALA A 15 -21.09 -11.53 2.01
N GLY A 16 -20.24 -12.29 1.28
CA GLY A 16 -20.16 -12.21 -0.18
C GLY A 16 -19.68 -10.84 -0.69
N ALA A 17 -18.88 -10.13 0.10
CA ALA A 17 -18.37 -8.80 -0.22
C ALA A 17 -16.86 -8.85 -0.56
N LEU A 18 -16.42 -7.92 -1.41
CA LEU A 18 -14.99 -7.72 -1.68
C LEU A 18 -14.31 -6.99 -0.53
N LEU A 19 -13.14 -7.48 -0.11
CA LEU A 19 -12.24 -6.79 0.80
C LEU A 19 -11.13 -6.06 0.03
N VAL A 20 -11.08 -4.75 0.21
CA VAL A 20 -10.00 -3.90 -0.30
C VAL A 20 -9.12 -3.43 0.84
N ALA A 21 -7.81 -3.64 0.71
CA ALA A 21 -6.81 -3.15 1.67
C ALA A 21 -5.97 -2.02 1.06
N ASP A 22 -6.10 -0.80 1.58
CA ASP A 22 -5.12 0.26 1.29
C ASP A 22 -3.82 -0.05 2.04
N ASN A 23 -2.82 -0.47 1.28
CA ASN A 23 -1.51 -0.90 1.77
C ASN A 23 -0.44 0.16 1.52
N THR A 24 -0.84 1.44 1.36
CA THR A 24 0.07 2.56 1.08
C THR A 24 1.18 2.71 2.12
N LEU A 25 0.86 2.58 3.42
CA LEU A 25 1.82 2.80 4.51
C LEU A 25 2.75 1.61 4.72
N ALA A 26 2.21 0.39 4.78
CA ALA A 26 3.04 -0.80 5.05
C ALA A 26 3.83 -1.23 3.81
N THR A 27 3.30 -0.97 2.60
CA THR A 27 3.85 -1.44 1.32
C THR A 27 3.89 -2.97 1.23
N PRO A 28 4.12 -3.58 0.05
CA PRO A 28 4.30 -5.04 -0.02
C PRO A 28 5.55 -5.55 0.72
N VAL A 29 6.45 -4.66 1.16
CA VAL A 29 7.65 -5.03 1.93
C VAL A 29 7.30 -5.50 3.34
N LEU A 30 6.37 -4.83 4.02
CA LEU A 30 6.03 -5.13 5.43
C LEU A 30 4.74 -5.94 5.58
N CYS A 31 3.82 -5.84 4.62
CA CYS A 31 2.57 -6.58 4.65
C CYS A 31 2.10 -6.89 3.22
N ARG A 32 1.65 -8.12 2.97
CA ARG A 32 1.07 -8.54 1.69
C ARG A 32 -0.39 -8.95 1.92
N PRO A 33 -1.36 -8.00 1.91
CA PRO A 33 -2.76 -8.32 2.24
C PRO A 33 -3.41 -9.37 1.33
N LEU A 34 -2.96 -9.51 0.08
CA LEU A 34 -3.38 -10.61 -0.79
C LEU A 34 -2.97 -11.99 -0.25
N GLU A 35 -1.92 -12.11 0.55
CA GLU A 35 -1.60 -13.37 1.24
C GLU A 35 -2.48 -13.59 2.48
N LEU A 36 -3.15 -12.53 2.95
CA LEU A 36 -4.01 -12.53 4.15
C LEU A 36 -5.52 -12.59 3.82
N GLY A 37 -5.88 -12.77 2.56
CA GLY A 37 -7.28 -12.93 2.15
C GLY A 37 -7.98 -11.67 1.60
N ALA A 38 -7.28 -10.54 1.43
CA ALA A 38 -7.86 -9.39 0.71
C ALA A 38 -8.02 -9.69 -0.79
N ASP A 39 -9.05 -9.15 -1.43
CA ASP A 39 -9.31 -9.35 -2.86
C ASP A 39 -8.58 -8.32 -3.72
N ILE A 40 -8.47 -7.10 -3.21
CA ILE A 40 -7.80 -5.98 -3.87
C ILE A 40 -6.85 -5.30 -2.88
N VAL A 41 -5.63 -5.01 -3.33
CA VAL A 41 -4.71 -4.13 -2.63
C VAL A 41 -4.60 -2.81 -3.39
N MET A 42 -4.75 -1.71 -2.66
CA MET A 42 -4.56 -0.36 -3.17
C MET A 42 -3.25 0.24 -2.65
N HIS A 43 -2.57 0.99 -3.50
CA HIS A 43 -1.45 1.85 -3.10
C HIS A 43 -1.59 3.24 -3.71
N SER A 44 -1.32 4.27 -2.92
CA SER A 44 -0.85 5.56 -3.45
C SER A 44 0.61 5.42 -3.85
N ALA A 45 0.86 5.34 -5.17
CA ALA A 45 2.21 5.26 -5.72
C ALA A 45 3.04 6.51 -5.39
N THR A 46 2.38 7.65 -5.17
CA THR A 46 2.96 8.90 -4.70
C THR A 46 3.82 8.76 -3.43
N LYS A 47 3.51 7.78 -2.58
CA LYS A 47 4.15 7.63 -1.27
C LYS A 47 5.38 6.74 -1.35
N TYR A 48 5.38 5.60 -0.67
CA TYR A 48 6.57 4.77 -0.51
C TYR A 48 6.99 4.04 -1.79
N ILE A 49 6.03 3.67 -2.65
CA ILE A 49 6.30 2.98 -3.92
C ILE A 49 7.17 3.85 -4.83
N GLY A 50 6.71 5.05 -5.17
CA GLY A 50 7.50 6.05 -5.91
C GLY A 50 8.70 6.50 -5.10
N GLY A 51 8.50 6.86 -3.83
CA GLY A 51 9.55 6.99 -2.82
C GLY A 51 10.51 8.18 -2.97
N HIS A 52 10.37 8.96 -4.05
CA HIS A 52 11.26 10.08 -4.38
C HIS A 52 10.55 11.44 -4.43
N SER A 53 9.26 11.48 -4.07
CA SER A 53 8.44 12.71 -4.02
C SER A 53 8.37 13.48 -5.36
N ASP A 54 8.50 12.77 -6.48
CA ASP A 54 8.63 13.32 -7.84
C ASP A 54 7.55 12.80 -8.81
N LEU A 55 6.57 12.04 -8.32
CA LEU A 55 5.46 11.52 -9.11
C LEU A 55 4.14 11.50 -8.32
N LEU A 56 3.02 11.55 -9.04
CA LEU A 56 1.69 11.28 -8.51
C LEU A 56 1.12 10.04 -9.20
N GLY A 57 0.54 9.12 -8.43
CA GLY A 57 -0.04 7.91 -9.00
C GLY A 57 -0.73 7.00 -8.01
N GLY A 58 -1.49 6.04 -8.54
CA GLY A 58 -2.17 4.98 -7.78
C GLY A 58 -1.99 3.62 -8.44
N LEU A 59 -2.02 2.55 -7.65
CA LEU A 59 -1.96 1.17 -8.10
C LEU A 59 -3.09 0.37 -7.44
N LEU A 60 -3.72 -0.50 -8.21
CA LEU A 60 -4.63 -1.53 -7.73
C LEU A 60 -4.08 -2.88 -8.16
N VAL A 61 -4.00 -3.83 -7.23
CA VAL A 61 -3.57 -5.20 -7.48
C VAL A 61 -4.71 -6.12 -7.04
N ALA A 62 -5.31 -6.82 -7.99
CA ALA A 62 -6.36 -7.80 -7.71
C ALA A 62 -5.76 -9.20 -7.52
N ARG A 63 -6.38 -10.00 -6.64
CA ARG A 63 -6.08 -11.43 -6.49
C ARG A 63 -6.50 -12.20 -7.73
N ASP A 64 -7.77 -12.04 -8.11
CA ASP A 64 -8.42 -12.85 -9.14
C ASP A 64 -8.52 -12.09 -10.46
N GLN A 65 -8.41 -12.85 -11.55
CA GLN A 65 -8.42 -12.31 -12.91
C GLN A 65 -9.73 -11.57 -13.23
N GLU A 66 -10.88 -12.11 -12.81
CA GLU A 66 -12.19 -11.49 -13.06
C GLU A 66 -12.28 -10.07 -12.48
N VAL A 67 -11.85 -9.90 -11.22
CA VAL A 67 -11.79 -8.58 -10.58
C VAL A 67 -10.79 -7.67 -11.31
N GLY A 68 -9.64 -8.21 -11.72
CA GLY A 68 -8.66 -7.50 -12.52
C GLY A 68 -9.20 -6.98 -13.85
N GLU A 69 -9.99 -7.78 -14.57
CA GLU A 69 -10.63 -7.40 -15.84
C GLU A 69 -11.67 -6.29 -15.64
N GLN A 70 -12.47 -6.35 -14.57
CA GLN A 70 -13.41 -5.29 -14.23
C GLN A 70 -12.69 -3.96 -13.91
N LEU A 71 -11.61 -4.03 -13.12
CA LEU A 71 -10.78 -2.85 -12.82
C LEU A 71 -10.13 -2.27 -14.08
N HIS A 72 -9.60 -3.12 -14.97
CA HIS A 72 -9.00 -2.69 -16.22
C HIS A 72 -10.03 -2.05 -17.16
N TRP A 73 -11.24 -2.63 -17.26
CA TRP A 73 -12.33 -2.04 -18.03
C TRP A 73 -12.68 -0.64 -17.51
N MET A 74 -12.80 -0.47 -16.18
CA MET A 74 -13.05 0.84 -15.55
C MET A 74 -11.92 1.83 -15.82
N GLN A 75 -10.66 1.39 -15.73
CA GLN A 75 -9.50 2.23 -16.02
C GLN A 75 -9.54 2.74 -17.47
N ASN A 76 -9.81 1.86 -18.43
CA ASN A 76 -9.92 2.22 -19.84
C ASN A 76 -11.13 3.13 -20.12
N ALA A 77 -12.29 2.86 -19.52
CA ALA A 77 -13.51 3.62 -19.74
C ALA A 77 -13.45 5.05 -19.15
N THR A 78 -12.78 5.21 -18.00
CA THR A 78 -12.66 6.51 -17.31
C THR A 78 -11.43 7.30 -17.74
N GLY A 79 -10.42 6.64 -18.30
CA GLY A 79 -9.16 7.27 -18.70
C GLY A 79 -8.28 7.71 -17.53
N ALA A 80 -8.60 7.29 -16.29
CA ALA A 80 -7.80 7.58 -15.10
C ALA A 80 -6.53 6.70 -15.05
N VAL A 81 -5.68 6.85 -16.07
CA VAL A 81 -4.43 6.11 -16.24
C VAL A 81 -3.23 6.91 -15.72
N MET A 82 -2.20 6.19 -15.30
CA MET A 82 -0.91 6.81 -14.96
C MET A 82 -0.17 7.19 -16.25
N GLY A 83 0.40 8.39 -16.29
CA GLY A 83 1.22 8.82 -17.44
C GLY A 83 2.46 7.93 -17.61
N PRO A 84 3.03 7.85 -18.83
CA PRO A 84 4.18 6.99 -19.09
C PRO A 84 5.44 7.42 -18.33
N LEU A 85 5.63 8.73 -18.11
CA LEU A 85 6.75 9.25 -17.32
C LEU A 85 6.61 8.87 -15.85
N GLU A 86 5.44 9.09 -15.25
CA GLU A 86 5.15 8.72 -13.86
C GLU A 86 5.27 7.21 -13.68
N SER A 87 4.83 6.42 -14.66
CA SER A 87 5.00 4.96 -14.68
C SER A 87 6.48 4.57 -14.70
N PHE A 88 7.31 5.23 -15.52
CA PHE A 88 8.76 5.03 -15.53
C PHE A 88 9.42 5.38 -14.18
N LEU A 89 9.07 6.53 -13.61
CA LEU A 89 9.59 6.97 -12.31
C LEU A 89 9.17 6.01 -11.18
N CYS A 90 7.93 5.51 -11.23
CA CYS A 90 7.43 4.49 -10.31
C CYS A 90 8.25 3.20 -10.44
N CYS A 91 8.45 2.70 -11.66
CA CYS A 91 9.30 1.53 -11.95
C CYS A 91 10.75 1.72 -11.49
N ARG A 92 11.30 2.94 -11.57
CA ARG A 92 12.61 3.30 -10.99
C ARG A 92 12.57 3.22 -9.47
N GLY A 93 11.53 3.78 -8.84
CA GLY A 93 11.35 3.79 -7.38
C GLY A 93 11.27 2.39 -6.77
N VAL A 94 10.55 1.47 -7.41
CA VAL A 94 10.36 0.09 -6.92
C VAL A 94 11.68 -0.67 -6.73
N LYS A 95 12.70 -0.39 -7.55
CA LYS A 95 14.00 -1.09 -7.50
C LYS A 95 14.73 -0.94 -6.16
N THR A 96 14.45 0.13 -5.42
CA THR A 96 15.06 0.40 -4.10
C THR A 96 14.05 0.34 -2.96
N LEU A 97 12.82 -0.10 -3.22
CA LEU A 97 11.71 -0.05 -2.28
C LEU A 97 12.02 -0.75 -0.96
N GLU A 98 12.45 -2.00 -1.02
CA GLU A 98 12.75 -2.82 0.16
C GLU A 98 13.81 -2.16 1.05
N LEU A 99 14.94 -1.74 0.46
CA LEU A 99 16.02 -1.06 1.16
C LEU A 99 15.54 0.22 1.84
N ARG A 100 14.78 1.05 1.12
CA ARG A 100 14.24 2.32 1.63
C ARG A 100 13.28 2.09 2.79
N VAL A 101 12.32 1.17 2.62
CA VAL A 101 11.29 0.90 3.63
C VAL A 101 11.91 0.36 4.91
N HIS A 102 12.85 -0.59 4.83
CA HIS A 102 13.53 -1.09 6.03
C HIS A 102 14.34 0.00 6.75
N ALA A 103 15.07 0.83 6.01
CA ALA A 103 15.82 1.95 6.60
C ALA A 103 14.88 2.98 7.27
N GLN A 104 13.75 3.28 6.64
CA GLN A 104 12.72 4.18 7.17
C GLN A 104 12.10 3.59 8.45
N SER A 105 11.73 2.30 8.46
CA SER A 105 11.19 1.62 9.64
C SER A 105 12.19 1.59 10.79
N ALA A 106 13.46 1.25 10.53
CA ALA A 106 14.50 1.24 11.56
C ALA A 106 14.72 2.63 12.17
N THR A 107 14.72 3.67 11.34
CA THR A 107 14.83 5.06 11.80
C THR A 107 13.61 5.48 12.62
N ALA A 108 12.41 5.17 12.14
CA ALA A 108 11.16 5.49 12.81
C ALA A 108 11.04 4.80 14.17
N ILE A 109 11.44 3.53 14.29
CA ILE A 109 11.45 2.80 15.57
C ILE A 109 12.38 3.45 16.58
N ARG A 110 13.59 3.86 16.16
CA ARG A 110 14.54 4.58 17.04
C ARG A 110 13.95 5.91 17.51
N LEU A 111 13.35 6.68 16.61
CA LEU A 111 12.71 7.95 16.94
C LEU A 111 11.50 7.75 17.86
N ALA A 112 10.65 6.76 17.60
CA ALA A 112 9.49 6.44 18.43
C ALA A 112 9.92 6.05 19.85
N ALA A 113 10.95 5.21 19.99
CA ALA A 113 11.50 4.84 21.29
C ALA A 113 12.08 6.05 22.05
N TRP A 114 12.79 6.94 21.36
CA TRP A 114 13.29 8.18 21.95
C TRP A 114 12.15 9.13 22.36
N LEU A 115 11.16 9.34 21.49
CA LEU A 115 9.98 10.18 21.75
C LEU A 115 9.18 9.67 22.96
N HIS A 116 9.08 8.36 23.13
CA HIS A 116 8.36 7.74 24.24
C HIS A 116 9.00 8.07 25.61
N GLN A 117 10.29 8.41 25.63
CA GLN A 117 11.02 8.78 26.84
C GLN A 117 11.00 10.29 27.13
N GLN A 118 10.47 11.12 26.22
CA GLN A 118 10.49 12.57 26.38
C GLN A 118 9.36 13.05 27.31
N PRO A 119 9.65 13.78 28.39
CA PRO A 119 8.62 14.26 29.33
C PRO A 119 7.55 15.16 28.71
N THR A 120 7.88 15.84 27.60
CA THR A 120 6.96 16.73 26.88
C THR A 120 6.06 16.00 25.90
N VAL A 121 6.27 14.70 25.66
CA VAL A 121 5.49 13.89 24.72
C VAL A 121 4.41 13.13 25.48
N LYS A 122 3.14 13.46 25.22
CA LYS A 122 1.99 12.84 25.91
C LYS A 122 1.77 11.37 25.51
N ARG A 123 2.01 11.03 24.25
CA ARG A 123 1.82 9.69 23.69
C ARG A 123 2.63 9.55 22.40
N VAL A 124 3.15 8.35 22.19
CA VAL A 124 3.68 7.84 20.92
C VAL A 124 2.78 6.71 20.46
#